data_AF-A0A940KRG8-F1
#
_entry.id   AF-A0A940KRG8-F1
#
_cell.length_a   1.000
_cell.length_b   1.000
_cell.length_c   1.000
_cell.angle_alpha   90.00
_cell.angle_beta   90.00
_cell.angle_gamma   90.00
#
_symmetry.space_group_name_H-M   'P 1'
#
loop_
_entity.id
_entity.type
_entity.pdbx_description
1 polymer ?
#
loop_
_entity_poly.entity_id
_entity_poly.type
_entity_poly.pdbx_seq_one_letter_code
_entity_poly.pdbx_strand_id
1 'polypeptide(L)'
;LLLLAYTNRYLALAALIRKLHDEYMRGEKNHLLVKQIKILRLRINLIRWMQAFGVFSFVCCVLTMYGVYQRWEITTELAFAISLITLLASLVISLVEISQSTKALEWELSDMEELEGPGFFKNLFKADRE
;
A
#
# COMPACT_ATOMS: atom_id res chain seq x y z
N LEU A 1 8.96 -5.18 12.85
CA LEU A 1 8.52 -3.78 12.56
C LEU A 1 8.01 -3.62 11.13
N LEU A 2 8.81 -3.97 10.11
CA LEU A 2 8.44 -3.82 8.69
C LEU A 2 7.18 -4.62 8.28
N LEU A 3 7.07 -5.89 8.68
CA LEU A 3 5.86 -6.71 8.43
C LEU A 3 4.60 -6.14 9.11
N LEU A 4 4.75 -5.59 10.33
CA LEU A 4 3.64 -4.98 11.07
C LEU A 4 3.13 -3.73 10.36
N ALA A 5 4.04 -2.87 9.89
CA ALA A 5 3.68 -1.69 9.11
C ALA A 5 2.90 -2.06 7.83
N TYR A 6 3.33 -3.12 7.14
CA TYR A 6 2.66 -3.61 5.93
C TYR A 6 1.26 -4.18 6.23
N THR A 7 1.12 -4.95 7.30
CA THR A 7 -0.18 -5.48 7.73
C THR A 7 -1.13 -4.36 8.13
N ASN A 8 -0.64 -3.33 8.83
CA ASN A 8 -1.43 -2.15 9.18
C ASN A 8 -1.93 -1.41 7.93
N ARG A 9 -1.06 -1.23 6.92
CA ARG A 9 -1.44 -0.59 5.65
C ARG A 9 -2.47 -1.41 4.88
N TYR A 10 -2.27 -2.72 4.81
CA TYR A 10 -3.23 -3.65 4.19
C TYR A 10 -4.60 -3.57 4.88
N LEU A 11 -4.63 -3.58 6.21
CA LEU A 11 -5.88 -3.55 6.98
C LEU A 11 -6.64 -2.23 6.77
N ALA A 12 -5.92 -1.10 6.76
CA ALA A 12 -6.50 0.21 6.48
C ALA A 12 -7.12 0.28 5.07
N LEU A 13 -6.40 -0.19 4.04
CA LEU A 13 -6.91 -0.26 2.67
C LEU A 13 -8.12 -1.20 2.54
N ALA A 14 -8.08 -2.36 3.19
CA ALA A 14 -9.19 -3.32 3.18
C ALA A 14 -10.44 -2.74 3.85
N ALA A 15 -10.28 -2.01 4.96
CA ALA A 15 -11.38 -1.31 5.62
C ALA A 15 -11.99 -0.24 4.71
N LEU A 16 -11.16 0.55 4.02
CA LEU A 16 -11.62 1.57 3.07
C LEU A 16 -12.40 0.95 1.90
N ILE A 17 -11.92 -0.15 1.32
CA ILE A 17 -12.65 -0.85 0.25
C ILE A 17 -14.03 -1.32 0.73
N ARG A 18 -14.14 -1.87 1.94
CA ARG A 18 -15.44 -2.29 2.49
C ARG A 18 -16.39 -1.11 2.66
N LYS A 19 -15.91 -0.01 3.24
CA LYS A 19 -16.69 1.22 3.40
C LYS A 19 -17.24 1.71 2.05
N LEU A 20 -16.37 1.82 1.05
CA LEU A 20 -16.70 2.30 -0.29
C LEU A 20 -17.67 1.34 -1.03
N HIS A 21 -17.54 0.03 -0.77
CA HIS A 21 -18.46 -0.97 -1.27
C HIS A 21 -19.86 -0.86 -0.64
N ASP A 22 -19.93 -0.62 0.68
CA ASP A 22 -21.20 -0.42 1.39
C ASP A 22 -21.91 0.88 0.95
N GLU A 23 -21.17 1.95 0.64
CA GLU A 23 -21.70 3.19 0.05
C GLU A 23 -22.27 2.94 -1.35
N TYR A 24 -21.55 2.20 -2.21
CA TYR A 24 -22.04 1.82 -3.53
C TYR A 24 -23.34 0.98 -3.46
N MET A 25 -23.44 0.05 -2.50
CA MET A 25 -24.65 -0.77 -2.31
C MET A 25 -25.84 0.01 -1.77
N ARG A 26 -25.61 1.15 -1.10
CA ARG A 26 -26.65 2.01 -0.52
C ARG A 26 -27.33 2.96 -1.51
N GLY A 27 -26.93 2.94 -2.79
CA GLY A 27 -27.67 3.61 -3.87
C GLY A 27 -26.93 4.74 -4.57
N GLU A 28 -25.73 5.12 -4.10
CA GLU A 28 -24.83 6.01 -4.85
C GLU A 28 -24.18 5.22 -5.99
N LYS A 29 -24.88 5.08 -7.11
CA LYS A 29 -24.37 4.45 -8.34
C LYS A 29 -23.41 5.36 -9.08
N ASN A 30 -22.40 5.88 -8.38
CA ASN A 30 -21.36 6.72 -8.97
C ASN A 30 -20.29 5.84 -9.61
N HIS A 31 -20.08 6.03 -10.92
CA HIS A 31 -19.03 5.33 -11.68
C HIS A 31 -17.62 5.57 -11.09
N LEU A 32 -17.44 6.70 -10.39
CA LEU A 32 -16.22 7.07 -9.68
C LEU A 32 -15.89 6.11 -8.52
N LEU A 33 -16.88 5.67 -7.74
CA LEU A 33 -16.69 4.73 -6.62
C LEU A 33 -16.13 3.39 -7.10
N VAL A 34 -16.66 2.87 -8.20
CA VAL A 34 -16.19 1.60 -8.80
C VAL A 34 -14.73 1.72 -9.27
N LYS A 35 -14.37 2.88 -9.84
CA LYS A 35 -13.00 3.17 -10.28
C LYS A 35 -12.03 3.23 -9.10
N GLN A 36 -12.41 3.88 -8.00
CA GLN A 36 -11.61 3.93 -6.78
C GLN A 36 -11.42 2.53 -6.15
N ILE A 37 -12.48 1.72 -6.03
CA ILE A 37 -12.40 0.33 -5.52
C ILE A 37 -11.38 -0.49 -6.34
N LYS A 38 -11.37 -0.31 -7.68
CA LYS A 38 -10.43 -1.01 -8.56
C LYS A 38 -8.98 -0.60 -8.30
N ILE A 39 -8.72 0.69 -8.10
CA ILE A 39 -7.38 1.23 -7.77
C ILE A 39 -6.92 0.71 -6.40
N LEU A 40 -7.79 0.76 -5.38
CA LEU A 40 -7.51 0.25 -4.04
C LEU A 40 -7.18 -1.25 -4.06
N ARG A 41 -7.90 -2.04 -4.86
CA ARG A 41 -7.62 -3.47 -5.05
C ARG A 41 -6.25 -3.72 -5.67
N LEU A 42 -5.85 -2.94 -6.68
CA LEU A 42 -4.52 -3.03 -7.27
C LEU A 42 -3.44 -2.78 -6.20
N ARG A 43 -3.60 -1.71 -5.40
CA ARG A 43 -2.69 -1.37 -4.32
C ARG A 43 -2.56 -2.47 -3.27
N ILE A 44 -3.67 -3.09 -2.86
CA ILE A 44 -3.66 -4.25 -1.97
C ILE A 44 -2.84 -5.40 -2.55
N ASN A 45 -2.98 -5.70 -3.84
CA ASN A 45 -2.22 -6.77 -4.46
C ASN A 45 -0.71 -6.44 -4.49
N LEU A 46 -0.34 -5.18 -4.73
CA LEU A 46 1.06 -4.73 -4.63
C LEU A 46 1.62 -4.92 -3.22
N ILE A 47 0.85 -4.57 -2.17
CA ILE A 47 1.27 -4.78 -0.77
C ILE A 47 1.47 -6.27 -0.47
N ARG A 48 0.59 -7.13 -0.99
CA ARG A 48 0.70 -8.58 -0.83
C ARG A 48 1.98 -9.13 -1.46
N TRP A 49 2.33 -8.67 -2.66
CA TRP A 49 3.58 -9.07 -3.33
C TRP A 49 4.81 -8.56 -2.59
N MET A 50 4.80 -7.29 -2.17
CA MET A 50 5.86 -6.72 -1.32
C MET A 50 6.09 -7.57 -0.07
N GLN A 51 5.02 -7.95 0.65
CA GLN A 51 5.10 -8.82 1.82
C GLN A 51 5.65 -10.20 1.47
N ALA A 52 5.17 -10.83 0.40
CA ALA A 52 5.61 -12.16 -0.01
C ALA A 52 7.13 -12.19 -0.29
N PHE A 53 7.65 -11.21 -1.02
CA PHE A 53 9.09 -11.08 -1.27
C PHE A 53 9.89 -10.81 0.01
N GLY A 54 9.37 -9.95 0.90
CA GLY A 54 10.03 -9.67 2.19
C GLY A 54 10.12 -10.93 3.07
N VAL A 55 9.03 -11.68 3.19
CA VAL A 55 9.00 -12.95 3.93
C VAL A 55 9.93 -13.99 3.29
N PHE A 56 9.91 -14.12 1.97
CA PHE A 56 10.79 -15.04 1.24
C PHE A 56 12.27 -14.73 1.49
N SER A 57 12.65 -13.45 1.45
CA SER A 57 14.00 -13.01 1.79
C SER A 57 14.41 -13.40 3.21
N PHE A 58 13.53 -13.21 4.21
CA PHE A 58 13.82 -13.64 5.58
C PHE A 58 13.97 -15.15 5.69
N VAL A 59 13.14 -15.94 5.00
CA VAL A 59 13.28 -17.40 4.96
C VAL A 59 14.63 -17.80 4.35
N CYS A 60 15.01 -17.23 3.20
CA CYS A 60 16.32 -17.47 2.60
C CYS A 60 17.48 -17.06 3.51
N CYS A 61 17.33 -15.97 4.27
CA CYS A 61 18.31 -15.52 5.25
C CYS A 61 18.46 -16.52 6.41
N VAL A 62 17.36 -17.06 6.93
CA VAL A 62 17.40 -18.11 7.97
C VAL A 62 18.08 -19.37 7.44
N LEU A 63 17.78 -19.79 6.21
CA LEU A 63 18.45 -20.92 5.55
C LEU A 63 19.94 -20.66 5.34
N THR A 64 20.32 -19.42 5.01
CA THR A 64 21.72 -19.01 4.88
C THR A 64 22.44 -19.14 6.23
N MET A 65 21.88 -18.61 7.31
CA MET A 65 22.46 -18.73 8.66
C MET A 65 22.61 -20.20 9.09
N TYR A 66 21.64 -21.04 8.74
CA TYR A 66 21.73 -22.48 8.96
C TYR A 66 22.84 -23.14 8.12
N GLY A 67 22.97 -22.77 6.84
CA GLY A 67 24.03 -23.27 5.97
C GLY A 67 25.42 -22.86 6.45
N VAL A 68 25.57 -21.65 7.00
CA VAL A 68 26.82 -21.17 7.61
C VAL A 68 27.18 -22.03 8.82
N TYR A 69 26.19 -22.37 9.66
CA TYR A 69 26.37 -23.29 10.78
C TYR A 69 26.86 -24.69 10.33
N GLN A 70 26.34 -25.20 9.21
CA GLN A 70 26.75 -26.47 8.61
C GLN A 70 28.03 -26.39 7.74
N ARG A 71 28.65 -25.20 7.61
CA ARG A 71 29.83 -24.92 6.78
C ARG A 71 29.66 -25.18 5.28
N TRP A 72 28.48 -24.93 4.73
CA TRP A 72 28.21 -25.06 3.28
C TRP A 72 28.50 -23.75 2.52
N GLU A 73 29.78 -23.45 2.28
CA GLU A 73 30.19 -22.12 1.77
C GLU A 73 29.50 -21.70 0.45
N ILE A 74 29.56 -22.51 -0.60
CA ILE A 74 28.99 -22.17 -1.92
C ILE A 74 27.48 -21.95 -1.87
N THR A 75 26.75 -22.82 -1.16
CA THR A 75 25.29 -22.74 -1.04
C THR A 75 24.86 -21.50 -0.26
N THR A 76 25.64 -21.12 0.76
CA THR A 76 25.33 -19.96 1.60
C THR A 76 25.51 -18.63 0.86
N GLU A 77 26.57 -18.49 0.06
CA GLU A 77 26.82 -17.27 -0.70
C GLU A 77 25.70 -16.98 -1.70
N LEU A 78 25.27 -18.01 -2.45
CA LEU A 78 24.18 -17.88 -3.42
C LEU A 78 22.84 -17.59 -2.72
N ALA A 79 22.51 -18.32 -1.65
CA ALA A 79 21.27 -18.12 -0.90
C ALA A 79 21.21 -16.72 -0.27
N PHE A 80 22.35 -16.21 0.22
CA PHE A 80 22.46 -14.88 0.76
C PHE A 80 22.20 -13.81 -0.32
N ALA A 81 22.86 -13.92 -1.49
CA ALA A 81 22.66 -13.00 -2.59
C ALA A 81 21.19 -12.96 -3.06
N ILE A 82 20.54 -14.13 -3.19
CA ILE A 82 19.11 -14.22 -3.53
C ILE A 82 18.23 -13.54 -2.47
N SER A 83 18.55 -13.72 -1.19
CA SER A 83 17.82 -13.06 -0.10
C SER A 83 17.90 -11.54 -0.19
N LEU A 84 19.07 -10.98 -0.53
CA LEU A 84 19.29 -9.54 -0.66
C LEU A 84 18.56 -8.96 -1.88
N ILE A 85 18.65 -9.63 -3.03
CA ILE A 85 17.94 -9.20 -4.25
C ILE A 85 16.44 -9.20 -4.02
N THR A 86 15.91 -10.24 -3.35
CA THR A 86 14.48 -10.33 -3.07
C THR A 86 14.03 -9.26 -2.06
N LEU A 87 14.85 -8.96 -1.05
CA LEU A 87 14.58 -7.86 -0.13
C LEU A 87 14.56 -6.51 -0.85
N LEU A 88 15.52 -6.27 -1.73
CA LEU A 88 15.58 -5.06 -2.52
C LEU A 88 14.34 -4.92 -3.41
N ALA A 89 13.92 -6.00 -4.08
CA ALA A 89 12.69 -6.01 -4.87
C ALA A 89 11.46 -5.67 -4.01
N SER A 90 11.35 -6.24 -2.80
CA SER A 90 10.29 -5.89 -1.85
C SER A 90 10.28 -4.39 -1.51
N LEU A 91 11.44 -3.80 -1.24
CA LEU A 91 11.57 -2.37 -0.93
C LEU A 91 11.22 -1.47 -2.12
N VAL A 92 11.62 -1.84 -3.34
CA VAL A 92 11.26 -1.07 -4.55
C VAL A 92 9.75 -1.08 -4.75
N ILE A 93 9.09 -2.24 -4.59
CA ILE A 93 7.61 -2.33 -4.65
C ILE A 93 6.99 -1.46 -3.55
N SER A 94 7.56 -1.44 -2.35
CA SER A 94 7.12 -0.57 -1.25
C SER A 94 7.15 0.90 -1.65
N LEU A 95 8.24 1.37 -2.27
CA LEU A 95 8.35 2.77 -2.72
C LEU A 95 7.30 3.09 -3.80
N VAL A 96 7.15 2.20 -4.79
CA VAL A 96 6.17 2.36 -5.87
C VAL A 96 4.74 2.42 -5.33
N GLU A 97 4.40 1.60 -4.34
CA GLU A 97 3.08 1.63 -3.72
C GLU A 97 2.86 2.88 -2.87
N ILE A 98 3.88 3.36 -2.13
CA ILE A 98 3.82 4.64 -1.42
C ILE A 98 3.55 5.79 -2.40
N SER A 99 4.32 5.89 -3.49
CA SER A 99 4.14 6.96 -4.46
C SER A 99 2.76 6.95 -5.12
N GLN A 100 2.23 5.77 -5.45
CA GLN A 100 0.88 5.64 -5.98
C GLN A 100 -0.20 5.97 -4.93
N SER A 101 0.03 5.63 -3.67
CA SER A 101 -0.86 5.98 -2.56
C SER A 101 -1.05 7.48 -2.42
N THR A 102 0.06 8.21 -2.44
CA THR A 102 0.03 9.67 -2.26
C THR A 102 -0.64 10.34 -3.44
N LYS A 103 -0.30 9.92 -4.67
CA LYS A 103 -0.94 10.44 -5.89
C LYS A 103 -2.45 10.19 -5.88
N ALA A 104 -2.89 8.97 -5.60
CA ALA A 104 -4.33 8.65 -5.59
C ALA A 104 -5.11 9.51 -4.59
N LEU A 105 -4.52 9.78 -3.41
CA LEU A 105 -5.13 10.65 -2.40
C LEU A 105 -5.21 12.10 -2.89
N GLU A 106 -4.17 12.60 -3.55
CA GLU A 106 -4.12 13.96 -4.10
C GLU A 106 -5.15 14.16 -5.21
N TRP A 107 -5.33 13.17 -6.10
CA TRP A 107 -6.41 13.17 -7.09
C TRP A 107 -7.79 13.21 -6.45
N GLU A 108 -8.01 12.41 -5.40
CA GLU A 108 -9.31 12.37 -4.70
C GLU A 108 -9.61 13.67 -3.96
N LEU A 109 -8.60 14.30 -3.36
CA LEU A 109 -8.74 15.60 -2.70
C LEU A 109 -9.02 16.72 -3.71
N SER A 110 -8.33 16.73 -4.86
CA SER A 110 -8.53 17.70 -5.93
C SER A 110 -9.94 17.61 -6.55
N ASP A 111 -10.47 16.40 -6.75
CA ASP A 111 -11.84 16.20 -7.25
C ASP A 111 -12.88 16.78 -6.27
N MET A 112 -12.63 16.68 -4.96
CA MET A 112 -13.50 17.29 -3.93
C MET A 112 -13.43 18.82 -3.93
N GLU A 113 -12.24 19.42 -4.03
CA GLU A 113 -12.08 20.88 -4.11
C GLU A 113 -12.75 21.47 -5.36
N GLU A 114 -12.68 20.77 -6.49
CA GLU A 114 -13.28 21.21 -7.75
C GLU A 114 -14.82 21.11 -7.72
N LEU A 115 -15.37 20.14 -6.98
CA LEU A 115 -16.81 19.98 -6.75
C LEU A 115 -17.39 21.00 -5.74
N GLU A 116 -16.63 21.42 -4.73
CA GLU A 116 -17.10 22.39 -3.72
C GLU A 116 -17.01 23.86 -4.17
N GLY A 117 -16.27 24.15 -5.24
CA GLY A 117 -16.12 25.49 -5.80
C GLY A 117 -15.48 26.50 -4.83
N PRO A 118 -15.04 27.68 -5.32
CA PRO A 118 -14.38 28.69 -4.50
C PRO A 118 -15.26 29.33 -3.39
N GLY A 119 -16.50 28.85 -3.22
CA GLY A 119 -17.45 29.31 -2.23
C GLY A 119 -17.38 28.59 -0.87
N PHE A 120 -16.99 27.32 -0.81
CA PHE A 120 -17.00 26.53 0.44
C PHE A 120 -16.01 27.07 1.47
N PHE A 121 -14.74 27.21 1.09
CA PHE A 121 -13.71 27.76 1.98
C PHE A 121 -13.98 29.22 2.37
N LYS A 122 -14.59 30.00 1.47
CA LYS A 122 -14.98 31.40 1.74
C LYS A 122 -16.15 31.48 2.74
N ASN A 123 -17.08 30.53 2.70
CA ASN A 123 -18.19 30.44 3.65
C ASN A 123 -17.72 29.92 5.02
N LEU A 124 -16.79 28.97 5.05
CA LEU A 124 -16.20 28.48 6.30
C LEU A 124 -15.44 29.59 7.04
N PHE A 125 -14.64 30.39 6.32
CA PHE A 125 -13.93 31.55 6.88
C PHE A 125 -14.81 32.76 7.20
N LYS A 126 -16.08 32.73 6.79
CA LYS A 126 -17.08 33.76 7.10
C LYS A 126 -17.96 33.36 8.28
N ALA A 127 -18.29 32.07 8.43
CA ALA A 127 -19.07 31.54 9.54
C ALA A 127 -18.35 31.64 10.90
N ASP A 128 -17.02 31.70 10.92
CA ASP A 128 -16.21 31.90 12.14
C ASP A 128 -16.06 33.40 12.52
N ARG A 129 -16.66 34.31 11.75
CA ARG A 129 -16.53 35.78 11.92
C ARG A 129 -17.85 36.52 12.20
N GLU A 130 -18.95 35.80 12.40
CA GLU A 130 -20.24 36.31 12.92
C GLU A 130 -20.55 35.67 14.28
#